data_AF-A0A7V6WGE3-F1
#
_entry.id   AF-A0A7V6WGE3-F1
#
_cell.length_a   1.000
_cell.length_b   1.000
_cell.length_c   1.000
_cell.angle_alpha   90.00
_cell.angle_beta   90.00
_cell.angle_gamma   90.00
#
_symmetry.space_group_name_H-M   'P 1'
#
loop_
_entity.id
_entity.type
_entity.pdbx_description
1 polymer ?
#
loop_
_entity_poly.entity_id
_entity_poly.type
_entity_poly.pdbx_seq_one_letter_code
_entity_poly.pdbx_strand_id
1 'polypeptide(L)'
;MKPYIRKKSDFVGGNPIVDYNKAGIVTVRDGGKYNIAVEMDQDTVVWVEQTEDRRSVEDLVQGLTARIPEIREQFAGCRPD
;
A
#
# COMPACT_ATOMS: atom_id res chain seq x y z
N MET A 1 -3.10 -4.79 -10.19
CA MET A 1 -3.43 -3.38 -10.52
C MET A 1 -2.14 -2.67 -10.95
N LYS A 2 -2.18 -1.52 -11.65
CA LYS A 2 -0.94 -0.74 -11.87
C LYS A 2 -0.65 0.10 -10.60
N PRO A 3 0.58 0.11 -10.08
CA PRO A 3 0.91 0.93 -8.92
C PRO A 3 0.66 2.41 -9.18
N TYR A 4 0.15 3.13 -8.19
CA TYR A 4 -0.10 4.57 -8.32
C TYR A 4 -0.03 5.31 -6.98
N ILE A 5 0.43 6.56 -7.06
CA ILE A 5 0.67 7.41 -5.89
C ILE A 5 -0.61 8.07 -5.39
N ARG A 6 -0.79 8.16 -4.07
CA ARG A 6 -1.93 8.81 -3.42
C ARG A 6 -1.52 9.43 -2.09
N LYS A 7 -2.33 10.39 -1.61
CA LYS A 7 -2.27 10.79 -0.21
C LYS A 7 -2.64 9.60 0.67
N LYS A 8 -1.87 9.41 1.74
CA LYS A 8 -2.10 8.39 2.75
C LYS A 8 -3.48 8.55 3.40
N SER A 9 -3.90 9.78 3.65
CA SER A 9 -5.24 10.10 4.16
C SER A 9 -6.35 9.56 3.27
N ASP A 10 -6.19 9.69 1.95
CA ASP A 10 -7.20 9.31 0.96
C ASP A 10 -7.18 7.80 0.69
N PHE A 11 -6.01 7.18 0.83
CA PHE A 11 -5.88 5.72 0.79
C PHE A 11 -6.51 5.06 2.00
N VAL A 12 -6.27 5.60 3.20
CA VAL A 12 -6.87 5.09 4.43
C VAL A 12 -8.34 5.42 4.47
N GLY A 13 -8.78 6.65 4.16
CA GLY A 13 -10.17 7.00 3.86
C GLY A 13 -11.21 6.66 4.95
N GLY A 14 -10.78 6.44 6.20
CA GLY A 14 -11.63 5.93 7.29
C GLY A 14 -11.79 4.40 7.32
N ASN A 15 -11.18 3.69 6.37
CA ASN A 15 -11.15 2.24 6.33
C ASN A 15 -10.27 1.67 7.47
N PRO A 16 -10.65 0.51 8.02
CA PRO A 16 -9.83 -0.16 9.02
C PRO A 16 -8.49 -0.57 8.42
N ILE A 17 -7.41 -0.13 9.08
CA ILE A 17 -6.06 -0.65 8.85
C ILE A 17 -6.02 -2.07 9.42
N VAL A 18 -5.85 -3.05 8.55
CA VAL A 18 -5.80 -4.47 8.94
C VAL A 18 -4.38 -4.97 9.14
N ASP A 19 -3.41 -4.32 8.52
CA ASP A 19 -1.99 -4.57 8.75
C ASP A 19 -1.18 -3.29 8.51
N TYR A 20 -0.14 -3.10 9.33
CA TYR A 20 0.83 -2.03 9.20
C TYR A 20 2.17 -2.56 9.70
N ASN A 21 3.12 -2.78 8.77
CA ASN A 21 4.40 -3.38 9.11
C ASN A 21 5.52 -2.34 9.19
N LYS A 22 6.62 -2.70 9.86
CA LYS A 22 7.79 -1.82 10.04
C LYS A 22 8.53 -1.52 8.73
N ALA A 23 8.25 -2.23 7.65
CA ALA A 23 8.84 -1.96 6.34
C ALA A 23 8.13 -0.78 5.63
N GLY A 24 6.99 -0.34 6.15
CA GLY A 24 6.17 0.72 5.57
C GLY A 24 5.15 0.18 4.56
N ILE A 25 4.61 -1.02 4.78
CA ILE A 25 3.45 -1.52 4.04
C ILE A 25 2.20 -1.26 4.88
N VAL A 26 1.18 -0.68 4.25
CA VAL A 26 -0.13 -0.41 4.83
C VAL A 26 -1.17 -1.23 4.11
N THR A 27 -1.93 -2.04 4.84
CA THR A 27 -3.07 -2.76 4.29
C THR A 27 -4.36 -2.24 4.91
N VAL A 28 -5.29 -1.80 4.08
CA VAL A 28 -6.61 -1.32 4.49
C VAL A 28 -7.70 -2.20 3.91
N ARG A 29 -8.81 -2.36 4.63
CA ARG A 29 -9.97 -3.11 4.14
C ARG A 29 -11.09 -2.16 3.71
N ASP A 30 -11.41 -2.17 2.42
CA ASP A 30 -12.42 -1.32 1.80
C ASP A 30 -13.46 -2.20 1.11
N GLY A 31 -14.71 -2.18 1.57
CA GLY A 31 -15.83 -2.85 0.89
C GLY A 31 -15.63 -4.35 0.59
N GLY A 32 -14.86 -5.07 1.42
CA GLY A 32 -14.56 -6.50 1.22
C GLY A 32 -13.23 -6.79 0.54
N LYS A 33 -12.56 -5.76 0.00
CA LYS A 33 -11.23 -5.83 -0.58
C LYS A 33 -10.16 -5.42 0.43
N TYR A 34 -8.97 -5.93 0.23
CA TYR A 34 -7.74 -5.55 0.92
C TYR A 34 -6.88 -4.78 -0.07
N ASN A 35 -6.70 -3.49 0.19
CA ASN A 35 -5.83 -2.63 -0.58
C ASN A 35 -4.50 -2.54 0.15
N ILE A 36 -3.40 -2.76 -0.57
CA ILE A 36 -2.05 -2.80 -0.02
C ILE A 36 -1.24 -1.67 -0.65
N ALA A 37 -0.63 -0.82 0.17
CA ALA A 37 0.19 0.29 -0.27
C ALA A 37 1.56 0.30 0.41
N VAL A 38 2.54 0.90 -0.27
CA VAL A 38 3.88 1.15 0.26
C VAL A 38 4.01 2.62 0.61
N GLU A 39 4.45 2.91 1.82
CA GLU A 39 4.73 4.28 2.29
C GLU A 39 5.99 4.83 1.64
N MET A 40 5.84 6.04 1.09
CA MET A 40 6.91 6.85 0.54
C MET A 40 7.44 7.84 1.58
N ASP A 41 6.52 8.48 2.31
CA ASP A 41 6.77 9.45 3.36
C ASP A 41 5.58 9.49 4.35
N GLN A 42 5.49 10.51 5.20
CA GLN A 42 4.44 10.62 6.23
C GLN A 42 3.03 10.77 5.66
N ASP A 43 2.90 11.36 4.48
CA ASP A 43 1.62 11.74 3.86
C ASP A 43 1.36 11.03 2.52
N THR A 44 2.34 10.29 1.99
CA THR A 44 2.27 9.70 0.65
C THR A 44 2.44 8.19 0.67
N VAL A 45 1.58 7.50 -0.08
CA VAL A 45 1.65 6.06 -0.32
C VAL A 45 1.55 5.74 -1.80
N VAL A 46 2.10 4.60 -2.20
CA VAL A 46 1.87 3.98 -3.52
C VAL A 46 0.96 2.79 -3.32
N TRP A 47 -0.27 2.85 -3.80
CA TRP A 47 -1.14 1.68 -3.83
C TRP A 47 -0.61 0.71 -4.88
N VAL A 48 -0.22 -0.49 -4.46
CA VAL A 48 0.45 -1.49 -5.29
C VAL A 48 -0.44 -2.68 -5.63
N GLU A 49 -1.20 -3.20 -4.66
CA GLU A 49 -1.95 -4.45 -4.83
C GLU A 49 -3.35 -4.37 -4.23
N GLN A 50 -4.25 -5.20 -4.75
CA GLN A 50 -5.61 -5.36 -4.25
C GLN A 50 -6.01 -6.83 -4.32
N THR A 51 -6.61 -7.36 -3.26
CA THR A 51 -7.19 -8.72 -3.25
C THR A 51 -8.49 -8.76 -2.48
N GLU A 52 -9.39 -9.69 -2.82
CA GLU A 52 -10.57 -10.03 -2.01
C GLU A 52 -10.29 -11.20 -1.07
N ASP A 53 -9.22 -11.97 -1.33
CA ASP A 53 -8.81 -13.09 -0.50
C ASP A 53 -7.93 -12.61 0.66
N ARG A 54 -8.48 -12.72 1.87
CA ARG A 54 -7.77 -12.43 3.13
C ARG A 54 -6.51 -13.30 3.29
N ARG A 55 -6.54 -14.54 2.82
CA ARG A 55 -5.43 -15.50 3.04
C ARG A 55 -4.20 -15.10 2.23
N SER A 56 -4.40 -14.56 1.02
CA SER A 56 -3.31 -14.09 0.18
C SER A 56 -2.67 -12.78 0.63
N VAL A 57 -3.25 -12.06 1.61
CA VAL A 57 -2.71 -10.77 2.07
C VAL A 57 -1.30 -10.95 2.63
N GLU A 58 -1.07 -11.99 3.43
CA GLU A 58 0.24 -12.25 4.04
C GLU A 58 1.31 -12.52 2.98
N ASP A 59 1.02 -13.39 2.01
CA ASP A 59 1.92 -13.69 0.88
C ASP A 59 2.24 -12.44 0.06
N LEU A 60 1.23 -11.60 -0.22
CA LEU A 60 1.41 -10.35 -0.96
C LEU A 60 2.29 -9.35 -0.20
N VAL A 61 2.07 -9.20 1.11
CA VAL A 61 2.87 -8.31 1.97
C VAL A 61 4.33 -8.80 2.04
N GLN A 62 4.55 -10.11 2.18
CA GLN A 62 5.90 -10.69 2.17
C GLN A 62 6.61 -10.44 0.83
N GLY A 63 5.94 -10.71 -0.30
CA GLY A 63 6.50 -10.48 -1.62
C GLY A 63 6.77 -9.00 -1.92
N LEU A 64 5.91 -8.10 -1.44
CA LEU A 64 6.10 -6.66 -1.58
C LEU A 64 7.29 -6.14 -0.77
N THR A 65 7.57 -6.72 0.39
CA THR A 65 8.66 -6.26 1.27
C THR A 65 10.01 -6.22 0.56
N ALA A 66 10.29 -7.21 -0.30
CA ALA A 66 11.53 -7.24 -1.09
C ALA A 66 11.59 -6.15 -2.18
N ARG A 67 10.42 -5.68 -2.66
CA ARG A 67 10.27 -4.72 -3.77
C ARG A 67 10.14 -3.27 -3.31
N ILE A 68 10.06 -3.02 -2.00
CA ILE A 68 9.92 -1.66 -1.45
C ILE A 68 11.00 -0.70 -1.96
N PRO A 69 12.30 -1.05 -2.02
CA PRO A 69 13.32 -0.13 -2.53
C PRO A 69 13.07 0.27 -3.99
N GLU A 70 12.69 -0.68 -4.83
CA GLU A 70 12.39 -0.45 -6.25
C GLU A 70 11.15 0.44 -6.42
N ILE A 71 10.09 0.19 -5.63
CA ILE A 71 8.87 1.01 -5.65
C ILE A 71 9.17 2.45 -5.22
N ARG A 72 9.99 2.61 -4.17
CA ARG A 72 10.39 3.95 -3.70
C ARG A 72 11.24 4.69 -4.71
N GLU A 73 12.14 4.00 -5.41
CA GLU A 73 12.94 4.59 -6.47
C GLU A 73 12.05 4.98 -7.67
N GLN A 74 11.15 4.08 -8.09
CA GLN A 74 10.26 4.30 -9.23
C GLN A 74 9.34 5.53 -9.03
N PHE A 75 8.85 5.73 -7.81
CA PHE A 75 7.97 6.85 -7.46
C PHE A 75 8.70 8.01 -6.77
N ALA A 76 10.04 8.02 -6.80
CA ALA A 76 10.82 9.09 -6.22
C ALA A 76 10.50 10.42 -6.91
N GLY A 77 10.06 11.42 -6.13
CA GLY A 77 9.70 12.75 -6.65
C GLY A 77 8.30 12.85 -7.27
N CYS A 78 7.57 11.74 -7.40
CA CYS A 78 6.14 11.80 -7.69
C CYS A 78 5.40 12.42 -6.49
N ARG A 79 4.30 13.13 -6.77
CA ARG A 79 3.40 13.62 -5.73
C ARG A 79 1.97 13.20 -6.07
N PRO A 80 1.15 12.89 -5.06
CA PRO A 80 -0.27 12.71 -5.29
C PRO A 80 -0.90 14.04 -5.73
N ASP A 81 -1.76 13.96 -6.76
CA ASP A 81 -2.59 15.08 -7.20
C ASP A 81 -3.53 15.59 -6.08
#